data_AF-A0A848K309-F1
#
_entry.id   AF-A0A848K309-F1
#
_cell.length_a   1.000
_cell.length_b   1.000
_cell.length_c   1.000
_cell.angle_alpha   90.00
_cell.angle_beta   90.00
_cell.angle_gamma   90.00
#
_symmetry.space_group_name_H-M   'P 1'
#
loop_
_entity.id
_entity.type
_entity.pdbx_description
1 polymer ?
#
loop_
_entity_poly.entity_id
_entity_poly.type
_entity_poly.pdbx_seq_one_letter_code
_entity_poly.pdbx_strand_id
1 'polypeptide(L)' 'MTFRPVVNKPRYLRCNVQDGLLRVFRSPVVRDSDEIYQGVAKILGTHKHEVVFDFTEPDPSMVSGSVHVTIYRLAAGQAS' A
#
# COMPACT_ATOMS: atom_id res chain seq x y z
N MET A 1 -0.87 -33.95 -11.52
CA MET A 1 -0.60 -32.78 -10.64
C MET A 1 -0.09 -31.65 -11.51
N THR A 2 -0.90 -30.61 -11.73
CA THR A 2 -0.49 -29.46 -12.54
C THR A 2 0.33 -28.53 -11.65
N PHE A 3 1.65 -28.55 -11.80
CA PHE A 3 2.53 -27.52 -11.22
C PHE A 3 2.16 -26.18 -11.88
N ARG A 4 1.39 -25.35 -11.18
CA ARG A 4 1.28 -23.94 -11.57
C ARG A 4 2.62 -23.31 -11.20
N PRO A 5 3.36 -22.72 -12.17
CA PRO A 5 4.56 -21.98 -11.81
C PRO A 5 4.16 -20.92 -10.79
N VAL A 6 4.82 -20.94 -9.63
CA VAL A 6 4.77 -19.82 -8.69
C VAL A 6 5.49 -18.69 -9.41
N VAL A 7 4.73 -17.91 -10.20
CA VAL A 7 5.22 -16.65 -10.74
C VAL A 7 5.50 -15.81 -9.51
N ASN A 8 6.78 -15.70 -9.14
CA ASN A 8 7.24 -14.83 -8.08
C ASN A 8 7.02 -13.40 -8.57
N LYS A 9 5.77 -12.92 -8.51
CA LYS A 9 5.41 -11.57 -8.90
C LYS A 9 6.13 -10.64 -7.94
N PRO A 10 6.90 -9.66 -8.44
CA PRO A 10 7.62 -8.74 -7.57
C PRO A 10 6.61 -8.08 -6.61
N ARG A 11 6.87 -8.19 -5.30
CA ARG A 11 6.10 -7.52 -4.26
C ARG A 11 6.54 -6.06 -4.24
N TYR A 12 5.71 -5.17 -4.77
CA TYR A 12 5.98 -3.75 -4.78
C TYR A 12 5.16 -3.06 -3.70
N LEU A 13 5.82 -2.23 -2.91
CA LEU A 13 5.18 -1.28 -2.00
C LEU A 13 5.98 0.03 -2.05
N ARG A 14 5.29 1.12 -2.31
CA ARG A 14 5.81 2.48 -2.19
C ARG A 14 4.81 3.31 -1.41
N CYS A 15 5.29 4.08 -0.46
CA CYS A 15 4.45 5.05 0.23
C CYS A 15 5.14 6.41 0.36
N ASN A 16 4.35 7.47 0.41
CA ASN A 16 4.84 8.81 0.65
C ASN A 16 3.82 9.59 1.49
N VAL A 17 4.32 10.38 2.44
CA VAL A 17 3.53 11.31 3.24
C VAL A 17 3.82 12.72 2.76
N GLN A 18 2.77 13.45 2.36
CA GLN A 18 2.88 14.83 1.90
C GLN A 18 1.57 15.57 2.22
N ASP A 19 1.66 16.78 2.78
CA ASP A 19 0.51 17.65 3.08
C ASP A 19 -0.61 16.97 3.90
N GLY A 20 -0.23 16.13 4.86
CA GLY A 20 -1.18 15.36 5.68
C GLY A 20 -1.87 14.21 4.94
N LEU A 21 -1.41 13.86 3.74
CA LEU A 21 -1.88 12.70 2.98
C LEU A 21 -0.81 11.61 2.97
N LEU A 22 -1.20 10.38 3.26
CA LEU A 22 -0.40 9.19 3.04
C LEU A 22 -0.88 8.51 1.76
N ARG A 23 -0.02 8.49 0.73
CA ARG A 23 -0.27 7.77 -0.52
C ARG A 23 0.42 6.42 -0.45
N VAL A 24 -0.33 5.34 -0.62
CA VAL A 24 0.18 3.96 -0.58
C VAL A 24 -0.08 3.30 -1.93
N PHE A 25 1.00 2.89 -2.60
CA PHE A 25 1.01 2.15 -3.85
C PHE A 25 1.46 0.73 -3.52
N ARG A 26 0.56 -0.26 -3.59
CA ARG A 26 0.86 -1.66 -3.24
C ARG A 26 0.47 -2.63 -4.33
N SER A 27 1.30 -3.62 -4.62
CA SER A 27 0.88 -4.74 -5.47
C SER A 27 -0.30 -5.49 -4.82
N PRO A 28 -1.26 -6.03 -5.59
CA PRO A 28 -2.40 -6.80 -5.08
C PRO A 28 -2.02 -8.04 -4.26
N VAL A 29 -0.77 -8.50 -4.38
CA VAL A 29 -0.25 -9.64 -3.63
C VAL A 29 0.31 -9.27 -2.25
N VAL A 30 0.54 -7.98 -1.99
CA VAL A 30 1.02 -7.48 -0.69
C VAL A 30 -0.17 -7.42 0.27
N ARG A 31 -0.03 -8.08 1.41
CA ARG A 31 -1.02 -8.17 2.48
C ARG A 31 -0.60 -7.32 3.67
N ASP A 32 -1.57 -6.96 4.50
CA ASP A 32 -1.31 -6.16 5.70
C ASP A 32 -0.42 -6.88 6.73
N SER A 33 -0.38 -8.22 6.67
CA SER A 33 0.50 -9.07 7.49
C SER A 33 1.93 -9.16 6.97
N ASP A 34 2.21 -8.69 5.76
CA ASP A 34 3.56 -8.78 5.20
C ASP A 34 4.49 -7.78 5.92
N GLU A 35 5.75 -8.18 6.11
CA GLU A 35 6.77 -7.35 6.75
C GLU A 35 6.96 -6.02 6.01
N ILE A 36 6.93 -6.06 4.67
CA ILE A 36 7.05 -4.86 3.82
C ILE A 36 5.96 -3.83 4.12
N TYR A 37 4.76 -4.25 4.55
CA TYR A 37 3.63 -3.37 4.84
C TYR A 37 3.66 -2.77 6.26
N GLN A 38 4.49 -3.30 7.17
CA GLN A 38 4.48 -2.87 8.58
C GLN A 38 4.81 -1.39 8.78
N GLY A 39 5.61 -0.79 7.88
CA GLY A 39 5.86 0.65 7.90
C GLY A 39 4.59 1.49 7.68
N VAL A 40 3.73 1.07 6.74
CA VAL A 40 2.43 1.70 6.48
C VAL A 40 1.49 1.48 7.67
N ALA A 41 1.43 0.25 8.18
CA ALA A 41 0.60 -0.09 9.33
C ALA A 41 0.94 0.75 10.58
N LYS A 42 2.24 1.00 10.83
CA LYS A 42 2.69 1.85 11.94
C LYS A 42 2.21 3.29 11.81
N ILE A 43 2.24 3.86 10.60
CA ILE A 43 1.74 5.22 10.34
C ILE A 43 0.23 5.28 10.60
N LEU A 44 -0.52 4.32 10.06
CA LEU A 44 -1.97 4.24 10.24
C LEU A 44 -2.38 3.96 11.69
N GLY A 45 -1.54 3.27 12.47
CA GLY A 45 -1.76 3.07 13.90
C GLY A 45 -1.43 4.30 14.76
N THR A 46 -0.55 5.18 14.29
CA THR A 46 -0.13 6.40 15.02
C THR A 46 -1.10 7.57 14.77
N HIS A 47 -1.64 7.66 13.56
CA HIS A 47 -2.49 8.76 13.13
C HIS A 47 -3.95 8.31 12.99
N LYS A 48 -4.88 9.14 13.47
CA LYS A 48 -6.27 9.05 13.01
C LYS A 48 -6.26 9.26 11.49
N HIS A 49 -6.95 8.41 10.76
CA HIS A 49 -6.93 8.45 9.31
C HIS A 49 -8.31 8.14 8.71
N GLU A 50 -8.54 8.66 7.52
CA GLU A 50 -9.68 8.31 6.67
C GLU A 50 -9.18 8.00 5.26
N VAL A 51 -9.85 7.07 4.56
CA VAL A 51 -9.55 6.78 3.15
C VAL A 51 -10.23 7.85 2.29
N VAL A 52 -9.43 8.59 1.54
CA VAL A 52 -9.90 9.63 0.60
C VAL A 52 -10.12 9.04 -0.78
N PHE A 53 -9.22 8.17 -1.23
CA PHE A 53 -9.30 7.48 -2.50
C PHE A 53 -8.82 6.04 -2.36
N ASP A 54 -9.47 5.15 -3.09
CA ASP A 54 -9.08 3.75 -3.21
C ASP A 54 -9.39 3.24 -4.61
N PHE A 55 -8.35 2.96 -5.39
CA PHE A 55 -8.50 2.54 -6.77
C PHE A 55 -7.34 1.65 -7.22
N THR A 56 -7.53 1.00 -8.37
CA THR A 56 -6.50 0.17 -9.00
C THR A 56 -6.10 0.81 -10.32
N GLU A 57 -4.80 0.98 -10.55
CA GLU A 57 -4.27 1.49 -11.81
C GLU A 57 -3.19 0.56 -12.38
N PRO A 58 -2.92 0.58 -13.69
CA PRO A 58 -1.77 -0.12 -14.26
C PRO A 58 -0.48 0.44 -13.65
N ASP A 59 0.43 -0.44 -13.22
CA ASP A 59 1.74 0.00 -12.71
C ASP A 59 2.72 0.09 -13.89
N PRO A 60 3.12 1.31 -14.33
CA PRO A 60 4.07 1.47 -15.44
C PRO A 60 5.48 0.93 -15.11
N SER A 61 5.77 0.65 -13.83
CA SER A 61 7.02 0.05 -13.39
C SER A 61 7.00 -1.48 -13.48
N MET A 62 5.84 -2.09 -13.73
CA MET A 62 5.69 -3.53 -13.90
C MET A 62 5.43 -3.87 -15.37
N VAL A 63 6.17 -4.86 -15.92
CA VAL A 63 6.00 -5.37 -17.30
C VAL A 63 4.55 -5.81 -17.57
N SER A 64 3.88 -6.35 -16.56
CA SER A 64 2.44 -6.56 -16.53
C SER A 64 1.97 -6.57 -15.08
N GLY A 65 1.20 -5.59 -14.66
CA GLY A 65 0.73 -5.51 -13.28
C GLY A 65 -0.19 -4.34 -13.05
N SER A 66 -1.04 -4.49 -12.06
CA SER A 66 -1.83 -3.39 -11.51
C SER A 66 -1.33 -3.11 -10.10
N VAL A 67 -1.36 -1.85 -9.69
CA VAL A 67 -1.08 -1.41 -8.34
C VAL A 67 -2.37 -0.94 -7.71
N HIS A 68 -2.57 -1.31 -6.45
CA HIS A 68 -3.63 -0.77 -5.62
C HIS A 68 -3.13 0.52 -4.99
N VAL A 69 -3.83 1.61 -5.24
CA VAL A 69 -3.51 2.93 -4.73
C VAL A 69 -4.56 3.32 -3.72
N THR A 70 -4.12 3.48 -2.48
CA THR A 70 -4.96 3.96 -1.40
C THR A 70 -4.37 5.26 -0.86
N ILE A 71 -5.17 6.32 -0.81
CA ILE A 71 -4.77 7.62 -0.28
C ILE A 71 -5.53 7.84 1.03
N TYR A 72 -4.78 7.98 2.11
CA TYR A 72 -5.31 8.29 3.43
C TYR A 72 -5.10 9.77 3.74
N ARG A 73 -6.09 10.42 4.33
CA ARG A 73 -5.87 11.69 5.04
C ARG A 73 -5.52 11.37 6.47
N LEU A 74 -4.35 11.82 6.90
CA LEU A 74 -3.88 11.70 8.27
C LEU A 74 -4.29 12.96 9.02
N ALA A 75 -5.09 12.80 10.07
CA ALA A 75 -5.25 13.84 11.07
C ALA A 75 -4.04 13.84 12.01
N ALA A 76 -3.68 15.01 12.54
CA ALA A 76 -2.75 15.08 13.66
C ALA A 76 -3.37 14.27 14.82
N GLY A 77 -2.83 13.08 15.07
CA GLY A 77 -3.15 12.34 16.27
C GLY A 77 -2.61 13.17 17.43
N GLN A 78 -3.48 13.57 18.36
CA GLN A 78 -3.01 14.01 19.66
C GLN A 78 -2.24 12.83 20.25
N ALA A 79 -0.92 12.98 20.38
CA ALA A 79 -0.14 12.17 21.28
C ALA A 79 -0.68 12.49 22.69
N SER A 80 -1.45 11.56 23.25
CA SER A 80 -1.81 11.58 24.66
C SER A 80 -0.60 11.27 25.51
#